data_AF-A0A2T9Z513-F1
#
_entry.id   AF-A0A2T9Z513-F1
#
_cell.length_a   1.000
_cell.length_b   1.000
_cell.length_c   1.000
_cell.angle_alpha   90.00
_cell.angle_beta   90.00
_cell.angle_gamma   90.00
#
_symmetry.space_group_name_H-M   'P 1'
#
loop_
_entity.id
_entity.type
_entity.pdbx_description
1 polymer ?
#
loop_
_entity_poly.entity_id
_entity_poly.type
_entity_poly.pdbx_seq_one_letter_code
_entity_poly.pdbx_strand_id
1 'polypeptide(L)'
;MQEWPSQSKEELKKVIYPETTNPNNIYYQNITGIVKGSWRAKAVNETTRWWNGTLPTGYSRIPDNQEGELLIQIESIKTKTKNINLIEGFIKLYSNVTNEFFGLEGIHWSNNGTFILYGYREWHLGVAYRILESMPNNSTFDESKQILRNKYEKNFASIVLEESMSKGCEYHIIGQMNPLSNNITKEQLKELESELENPTGAKVIPPPPLEAKIMMFSTNCSTIVSTLQFDEHNSKKNLVTGMPIRIYERKIQNFAIVSALIALVQALVFVQQISYTPTSSVTFEFFI
;
A
#
# COMPACT_ATOMS: atom_id res chain seq x y z
N MET A 1 10.77 -1.10 -23.78
CA MET A 1 11.22 -1.20 -22.37
C MET A 1 12.06 0.02 -22.08
N GLN A 2 11.64 0.86 -21.14
CA GLN A 2 12.27 2.15 -20.89
C GLN A 2 13.54 1.94 -20.06
N GLU A 3 14.65 2.59 -20.44
CA GLU A 3 15.92 2.41 -19.73
C GLU A 3 15.91 3.22 -18.44
N TRP A 4 16.00 2.50 -17.32
CA TRP A 4 16.22 3.08 -16.00
C TRP A 4 17.61 3.73 -15.90
N PRO A 5 17.77 4.79 -15.08
CA PRO A 5 19.08 5.38 -14.79
C PRO A 5 20.07 4.33 -14.26
N SER A 6 21.37 4.51 -14.49
CA SER A 6 22.39 3.52 -14.08
C SER A 6 22.36 3.27 -12.58
N GLN A 7 22.32 4.34 -11.79
CA GLN A 7 22.20 4.24 -10.33
C GLN A 7 20.91 3.54 -9.91
N SER A 8 19.80 3.81 -10.59
CA SER A 8 18.53 3.15 -10.30
C SER A 8 18.58 1.65 -10.61
N LYS A 9 19.27 1.25 -11.68
CA LYS A 9 19.47 -0.17 -12.03
C LYS A 9 20.30 -0.90 -10.97
N GLU A 10 21.30 -0.25 -10.40
CA GLU A 10 22.11 -0.83 -9.32
C GLU A 10 21.29 -1.03 -8.05
N GLU A 11 20.49 -0.05 -7.65
CA GLU A 11 19.59 -0.19 -6.49
C GLU A 11 18.50 -1.24 -6.75
N LEU A 12 17.94 -1.30 -7.96
CA LEU A 12 16.94 -2.29 -8.34
C LEU A 12 17.46 -3.73 -8.20
N LYS A 13 18.74 -3.97 -8.56
CA LYS A 13 19.39 -5.28 -8.36
C LYS A 13 19.49 -5.69 -6.89
N LYS A 14 19.49 -4.73 -5.95
CA LYS A 14 19.54 -5.02 -4.50
C LYS A 14 18.17 -5.35 -3.92
N VAL A 15 17.11 -4.84 -4.55
CA VAL A 15 15.72 -5.05 -4.15
C VAL A 15 15.22 -6.42 -4.60
N ILE A 16 15.48 -6.79 -5.86
CA ILE A 16 14.93 -7.99 -6.47
C ILE A 16 15.85 -9.20 -6.23
N TYR A 17 15.37 -10.18 -5.48
CA TYR A 17 15.90 -11.53 -5.44
C TYR A 17 15.74 -12.20 -6.81
N PRO A 18 16.82 -12.76 -7.38
CA PRO A 18 16.69 -13.58 -8.56
C PRO A 18 15.84 -14.82 -8.22
N GLU A 19 14.83 -15.12 -9.05
CA GLU A 19 13.94 -16.29 -8.89
C GLU A 19 14.72 -17.61 -8.80
N THR A 20 15.96 -17.63 -9.31
CA THR A 20 16.86 -18.79 -9.30
C THR A 20 17.47 -19.11 -7.93
N THR A 21 17.26 -18.29 -6.90
CA THR A 21 17.93 -18.48 -5.60
C THR A 21 17.33 -19.61 -4.77
N ASN A 22 16.01 -19.84 -4.81
CA ASN A 22 15.37 -21.01 -4.21
C ASN A 22 13.90 -21.16 -4.69
N PRO A 23 13.57 -22.21 -5.47
CA PRO A 23 12.20 -22.44 -5.96
C PRO A 23 11.20 -22.82 -4.87
N ASN A 24 11.69 -23.15 -3.66
CA ASN A 24 10.86 -23.49 -2.52
C ASN A 24 10.47 -22.27 -1.66
N ASN A 25 10.90 -21.06 -2.03
CA ASN A 25 10.50 -19.85 -1.33
C ASN A 25 8.97 -19.70 -1.35
N ILE A 26 8.42 -19.33 -0.20
CA ILE A 26 7.00 -19.09 -0.01
C ILE A 26 6.84 -17.60 0.29
N TYR A 27 5.93 -16.94 -0.42
CA TYR A 27 5.62 -15.54 -0.24
C TYR A 27 4.16 -15.40 0.16
N TYR A 28 3.84 -14.30 0.85
CA TYR A 28 2.45 -13.89 1.04
C TYR A 28 1.75 -13.77 -0.31
N GLN A 29 0.53 -14.30 -0.40
CA GLN A 29 -0.35 -14.03 -1.53
C GLN A 29 -1.08 -12.73 -1.30
N ASN A 30 -1.53 -12.49 -0.07
CA ASN A 30 -2.18 -11.27 0.34
C ASN A 30 -1.24 -10.44 1.21
N ILE A 31 -0.79 -9.29 0.69
CA ILE A 31 0.10 -8.36 1.39
C ILE A 31 -0.64 -7.20 2.07
N THR A 32 -1.97 -7.32 2.26
CA THR A 32 -2.76 -6.31 2.97
C THR A 32 -2.22 -6.11 4.37
N GLY A 33 -1.83 -4.88 4.71
CA GLY A 33 -1.18 -4.61 5.97
C GLY A 33 -0.65 -3.20 6.11
N ILE A 34 -0.08 -2.95 7.29
CA ILE A 34 0.69 -1.74 7.57
C ILE A 34 2.16 -2.15 7.73
N VAL A 35 3.03 -1.47 6.99
CA VAL A 35 4.47 -1.67 7.02
C VAL A 35 5.15 -0.36 7.42
N LYS A 36 6.15 -0.46 8.29
CA LYS A 36 6.95 0.67 8.77
C LYS A 36 8.42 0.41 8.50
N GLY A 37 9.20 1.47 8.33
CA GLY A 37 10.65 1.36 8.24
C GLY A 37 11.32 2.70 8.12
N SER A 38 12.62 2.68 7.89
CA SER A 38 13.41 3.88 7.63
C SER A 38 13.63 4.04 6.13
N TRP A 39 13.82 5.28 5.69
CA TRP A 39 14.22 5.59 4.32
C TRP A 39 15.38 6.58 4.31
N ARG A 40 16.14 6.54 3.21
CA ARG A 40 17.14 7.54 2.85
C ARG A 40 16.90 8.00 1.41
N ALA A 41 16.95 9.31 1.19
CA ALA A 41 16.87 9.90 -0.13
C ALA A 41 18.26 10.15 -0.71
N LYS A 42 18.36 10.01 -2.03
CA LYS A 42 19.55 10.31 -2.81
C LYS A 42 19.14 11.03 -4.09
N ALA A 43 19.73 12.20 -4.33
CA ALA A 43 19.56 12.92 -5.57
C ALA A 43 20.27 12.20 -6.73
N VAL A 44 19.63 12.14 -7.89
CA VAL A 44 20.16 11.52 -9.10
C VAL A 44 20.52 12.61 -10.11
N ASN A 45 21.82 12.83 -10.29
CA ASN A 45 22.36 13.80 -11.25
C ASN A 45 22.63 13.17 -12.63
N GLU A 46 21.81 12.20 -13.05
CA GLU A 46 21.92 11.58 -14.38
C GLU A 46 20.86 12.19 -15.30
N THR A 47 21.26 12.58 -16.52
CA THR A 47 20.31 12.88 -17.59
C THR A 47 19.63 11.59 -17.99
N THR A 48 18.37 11.43 -17.60
CA THR A 48 17.60 10.24 -17.92
C THR A 48 16.85 10.46 -19.23
N ARG A 49 16.59 9.42 -20.03
CA ARG A 49 15.67 9.55 -21.19
C ARG A 49 14.25 10.00 -20.79
N TRP A 50 13.91 9.97 -19.51
CA TRP A 50 12.63 10.44 -18.97
C TRP A 50 12.54 11.97 -18.94
N TRP A 51 13.67 12.68 -19.01
CA TRP A 51 13.71 14.14 -18.99
C TRP A 51 14.92 14.69 -19.75
N ASN A 52 14.67 15.36 -20.88
CA ASN A 52 15.71 15.92 -21.75
C ASN A 52 16.16 17.35 -21.33
N GLY A 53 15.93 17.73 -20.07
CA GLY A 53 16.29 19.06 -19.54
C GLY A 53 17.16 18.98 -18.28
N THR A 54 17.71 20.12 -17.85
CA THR A 54 18.17 20.28 -16.47
C THR A 54 16.93 20.40 -15.59
N LEU A 55 16.67 19.42 -14.71
CA LEU A 55 15.60 19.56 -13.72
C LEU A 55 15.91 20.79 -12.85
N PRO A 56 14.95 21.71 -12.67
CA PRO A 56 15.18 22.88 -11.82
C PRO A 56 15.49 22.41 -10.40
N THR A 57 16.58 22.91 -9.84
CA THR A 57 16.92 22.73 -8.42
C THR A 57 15.74 23.23 -7.59
N GLY A 58 15.09 22.36 -6.80
CA GLY A 58 13.99 22.74 -5.90
C GLY A 58 12.62 22.07 -6.15
N TYR A 59 12.46 21.18 -7.13
CA TYR A 59 11.22 20.40 -7.29
C TYR A 59 11.06 19.31 -6.23
N SER A 60 12.16 18.64 -5.86
CA SER A 60 12.14 17.71 -4.74
C SER A 60 12.09 18.49 -3.43
N ARG A 61 11.02 18.30 -2.67
CA ARG A 61 10.96 18.75 -1.27
C ARG A 61 11.83 17.90 -0.35
N ILE A 62 12.35 16.77 -0.85
CA ILE A 62 13.20 15.85 -0.13
C ILE A 62 14.66 16.20 -0.45
N PRO A 63 15.42 16.78 0.51
CA PRO A 63 16.83 17.08 0.30
C PRO A 63 17.66 15.82 0.10
N ASP A 64 18.78 15.98 -0.59
CA ASP A 64 19.76 14.91 -0.75
C ASP A 64 20.29 14.42 0.61
N ASN A 65 20.52 13.11 0.74
CA ASN A 65 20.92 12.43 1.97
C ASN A 65 19.98 12.62 3.17
N GLN A 66 18.74 13.05 2.93
CA GLN A 66 17.75 13.09 4.00
C GLN A 66 17.38 11.67 4.43
N GLU A 67 17.27 11.47 5.74
CA GLU A 67 16.73 10.26 6.35
C GLU A 67 15.41 10.55 7.06
N GLY A 68 14.59 9.52 7.13
CA GLY A 68 13.34 9.58 7.86
C GLY A 68 12.74 8.20 8.06
N GLU A 69 11.49 8.21 8.49
CA GLU A 69 10.69 7.01 8.65
C GLU A 69 9.55 7.03 7.63
N LEU A 70 9.09 5.84 7.26
CA LEU A 70 7.98 5.64 6.35
C LEU A 70 6.92 4.78 6.98
N LEU A 71 5.68 5.05 6.59
CA LEU A 71 4.51 4.25 6.89
C LEU A 71 3.81 3.93 5.57
N ILE A 72 3.65 2.65 5.28
CA ILE A 72 2.91 2.16 4.13
C ILE A 72 1.68 1.44 4.64
N GLN A 73 0.52 1.77 4.10
CA GLN A 73 -0.68 0.96 4.24
C GLN A 73 -1.06 0.47 2.85
N ILE A 74 -1.13 -0.85 2.69
CA ILE A 74 -1.44 -1.50 1.42
C ILE A 74 -2.66 -2.40 1.63
N GLU A 75 -3.52 -2.43 0.63
CA GLU A 75 -4.58 -3.39 0.44
C GLU A 75 -4.32 -4.16 -0.86
N SER A 76 -4.30 -5.49 -0.76
CA SER A 76 -4.18 -6.40 -1.89
C SER A 76 -5.56 -6.90 -2.30
N ILE A 77 -5.99 -6.52 -3.49
CA ILE A 77 -7.28 -6.87 -4.09
C ILE A 77 -7.07 -8.02 -5.06
N LYS A 78 -7.69 -9.15 -4.79
CA LYS A 78 -7.58 -10.37 -5.60
C LYS A 78 -8.17 -10.14 -7.00
N THR A 79 -7.42 -10.48 -8.04
CA THR A 79 -7.90 -10.36 -9.43
C THR A 79 -8.38 -11.70 -10.00
N LYS A 80 -8.95 -11.67 -11.21
CA LYS A 80 -9.28 -12.88 -11.97
C LYS A 80 -8.03 -13.61 -12.48
N THR A 81 -6.91 -12.90 -12.63
CA THR A 81 -5.65 -13.46 -13.10
C THR A 81 -4.96 -14.16 -11.93
N LYS A 82 -4.63 -15.44 -12.12
CA LYS A 82 -4.02 -16.25 -11.07
C LYS A 82 -2.65 -15.66 -10.68
N ASN A 83 -2.39 -15.61 -9.38
CA ASN A 83 -1.15 -15.12 -8.78
C ASN A 83 -0.86 -13.62 -8.97
N ILE A 84 -1.83 -12.83 -9.45
CA ILE A 84 -1.65 -11.38 -9.59
C ILE A 84 -2.75 -10.67 -8.82
N ASN A 85 -2.36 -9.82 -7.89
CA ASN A 85 -3.28 -8.98 -7.15
C ASN A 85 -3.07 -7.52 -7.53
N LEU A 86 -4.16 -6.76 -7.55
CA LEU A 86 -4.11 -5.30 -7.60
C LEU A 86 -3.73 -4.81 -6.19
N ILE A 87 -2.92 -3.76 -6.12
CA ILE A 87 -2.57 -3.10 -4.87
C ILE A 87 -3.16 -1.69 -4.90
N GLU A 88 -3.78 -1.30 -3.78
CA GLU A 88 -4.15 0.09 -3.48
C GLU A 88 -3.65 0.46 -2.09
N GLY A 89 -3.45 1.75 -1.84
CA GLY A 89 -3.04 2.18 -0.51
C GLY A 89 -2.46 3.58 -0.46
N PHE A 90 -1.61 3.82 0.53
CA PHE A 90 -0.85 5.04 0.65
C PHE A 90 0.52 4.80 1.29
N ILE A 91 1.44 5.72 1.01
CA ILE A 91 2.71 5.84 1.71
C ILE A 91 2.84 7.24 2.29
N LYS A 92 3.32 7.30 3.52
CA LYS A 92 3.69 8.51 4.21
C LYS A 92 5.19 8.47 4.50
N LEU A 93 5.92 9.48 4.03
CA LEU A 93 7.33 9.70 4.34
C LEU A 93 7.41 10.86 5.32
N TYR A 94 8.02 10.64 6.48
CA TYR A 94 8.17 11.68 7.49
C TYR A 94 9.62 11.78 7.99
N SER A 95 10.07 13.00 8.17
CA SER A 95 11.35 13.38 8.75
C SER A 95 11.17 14.70 9.51
N ASN A 96 12.27 15.24 10.05
CA ASN A 96 12.25 16.55 10.71
C ASN A 96 11.92 17.72 9.77
N VAL A 97 12.10 17.54 8.45
CA VAL A 97 11.92 18.62 7.45
C VAL A 97 10.80 18.31 6.47
N THR A 98 10.51 17.03 6.22
CA THR A 98 9.57 16.57 5.21
C THR A 98 8.46 15.74 5.82
N ASN A 99 7.24 15.99 5.35
CA ASN A 99 6.08 15.16 5.65
C ASN A 99 5.28 15.04 4.35
N GLU A 100 5.48 13.93 3.66
CA GLU A 100 4.97 13.69 2.33
C GLU A 100 4.00 12.52 2.34
N PHE A 101 2.94 12.64 1.57
CA PHE A 101 1.87 11.65 1.46
C PHE A 101 1.59 11.36 -0.01
N PHE A 102 1.51 10.08 -0.36
CA PHE A 102 1.23 9.63 -1.71
C PHE A 102 0.19 8.51 -1.66
N GLY A 103 -0.80 8.59 -2.54
CA GLY A 103 -1.62 7.44 -2.90
C GLY A 103 -0.78 6.42 -3.65
N LEU A 104 -1.08 5.14 -3.45
CA LEU A 104 -0.40 4.03 -4.08
C LEU A 104 -1.39 3.23 -4.91
N GLU A 105 -0.96 2.88 -6.11
CA GLU A 105 -1.65 1.89 -6.92
C GLU A 105 -0.65 1.02 -7.66
N GLY A 106 -0.93 -0.27 -7.79
CA GLY A 106 -0.02 -1.14 -8.51
C GLY A 106 -0.43 -2.59 -8.55
N ILE A 107 0.57 -3.45 -8.74
CA ILE A 107 0.38 -4.87 -9.00
C ILE A 107 1.36 -5.67 -8.14
N HIS A 108 0.86 -6.76 -7.57
CA HIS A 108 1.58 -7.75 -6.79
C HIS A 108 1.60 -9.10 -7.52
N TRP A 109 2.76 -9.73 -7.63
CA TRP A 109 2.89 -11.12 -8.06
C TRP A 109 3.11 -12.04 -6.86
N SER A 110 2.10 -12.84 -6.52
CA SER A 110 2.14 -13.69 -5.33
C SER A 110 3.08 -14.89 -5.43
N ASN A 111 3.55 -15.23 -6.63
CA ASN A 111 4.46 -16.35 -6.85
C ASN A 111 5.90 -16.02 -6.44
N ASN A 112 6.35 -14.78 -6.63
CA ASN A 112 7.70 -14.33 -6.32
C ASN A 112 7.74 -13.19 -5.29
N GLY A 113 6.58 -12.69 -4.85
CA GLY A 113 6.45 -11.61 -3.88
C GLY A 113 6.84 -10.23 -4.43
N THR A 114 7.10 -10.11 -5.73
CA THR A 114 7.45 -8.83 -6.35
C THR A 114 6.21 -7.96 -6.48
N PHE A 115 6.36 -6.66 -6.26
CA PHE A 115 5.32 -5.70 -6.55
C PHE A 115 5.88 -4.45 -7.21
N ILE A 116 5.04 -3.85 -8.05
CA ILE A 116 5.30 -2.59 -8.74
C ILE A 116 4.14 -1.67 -8.44
N LEU A 117 4.43 -0.52 -7.84
CA LEU A 117 3.46 0.52 -7.51
C LEU A 117 3.84 1.83 -8.17
N TYR A 118 2.83 2.67 -8.32
CA TYR A 118 2.96 4.07 -8.65
C TYR A 118 2.45 4.91 -7.49
N GLY A 119 3.32 5.80 -7.01
CA GLY A 119 3.02 6.78 -5.97
C GLY A 119 2.65 8.12 -6.60
N TYR A 120 1.44 8.59 -6.33
CA TYR A 120 0.91 9.86 -6.83
C TYR A 120 0.36 10.73 -5.70
N ARG A 121 0.38 12.06 -5.86
CA ARG A 121 -0.21 12.97 -4.86
C ARG A 121 -1.69 13.26 -5.13
N GLU A 122 -1.99 13.51 -6.40
CA GLU A 122 -3.34 13.74 -6.89
C GLU A 122 -3.65 12.61 -7.87
N TRP A 123 -4.82 12.00 -7.73
CA TRP A 123 -5.21 10.90 -8.61
C TRP A 123 -5.42 11.42 -10.03
N HIS A 124 -4.92 10.69 -11.02
CA HIS A 124 -5.09 11.00 -12.44
C HIS A 124 -5.15 9.72 -13.27
N LEU A 125 -5.68 9.78 -14.49
CA LEU A 125 -5.88 8.59 -15.33
C LEU A 125 -4.54 8.01 -15.82
N GLY A 126 -3.51 8.85 -15.96
CA GLY A 126 -2.15 8.44 -16.32
C GLY A 126 -1.48 7.43 -15.36
N VAL A 127 -2.00 7.22 -14.15
CA VAL A 127 -1.45 6.26 -13.17
C VAL A 127 -1.34 4.85 -13.76
N ALA A 128 -2.38 4.37 -14.44
CA ALA A 128 -2.37 3.03 -15.03
C ALA A 128 -1.29 2.89 -16.11
N TYR A 129 -1.09 3.92 -16.93
CA TYR A 129 -0.06 3.94 -17.95
C TYR A 129 1.35 3.89 -17.32
N ARG A 130 1.58 4.65 -16.25
CA ARG A 130 2.86 4.65 -15.50
C ARG A 130 3.17 3.32 -14.83
N ILE A 131 2.15 2.61 -14.33
CA ILE A 131 2.30 1.24 -13.83
C ILE A 131 2.76 0.33 -14.97
N LEU A 132 2.13 0.41 -16.14
CA LEU A 132 2.47 -0.39 -17.31
C LEU A 132 3.88 -0.11 -17.85
N GLU A 133 4.33 1.15 -17.85
CA GLU A 133 5.70 1.52 -18.23
C GLU A 133 6.77 0.89 -17.34
N SER A 134 6.41 0.60 -16.09
CA SER A 134 7.31 -0.01 -15.10
C SER A 134 7.48 -1.52 -15.27
N MET A 135 6.71 -2.15 -16.17
CA MET A 135 6.68 -3.61 -16.30
C MET A 135 8.00 -4.17 -16.86
N PRO A 136 8.55 -5.24 -16.25
CA PRO A 136 9.88 -5.75 -16.58
C PRO A 136 9.94 -6.50 -17.91
N ASN A 137 8.82 -7.02 -18.41
CA ASN A 137 8.77 -7.76 -19.68
C ASN A 137 7.37 -7.72 -20.32
N ASN A 138 7.28 -8.13 -21.58
CA ASN A 138 6.02 -8.09 -22.34
C ASN A 138 4.92 -8.99 -21.73
N SER A 139 5.28 -10.13 -21.14
CA SER A 139 4.30 -11.03 -20.50
C SER A 139 3.64 -10.34 -19.30
N THR A 140 4.45 -9.81 -18.39
CA THR A 140 3.97 -9.07 -17.21
C THR A 140 3.19 -7.81 -17.61
N PHE A 141 3.57 -7.17 -18.73
CA PHE A 141 2.86 -6.03 -19.27
C PHE A 141 1.45 -6.39 -19.75
N ASP A 142 1.30 -7.45 -20.53
CA ASP A 142 0.00 -7.85 -21.08
C ASP A 142 -0.98 -8.31 -19.99
N GLU A 143 -0.49 -9.10 -19.03
CA GLU A 143 -1.27 -9.54 -17.86
C GLU A 143 -1.74 -8.34 -17.01
N SER A 144 -0.82 -7.41 -16.74
CA SER A 144 -1.10 -6.19 -15.98
C SER A 144 -2.08 -5.27 -16.70
N LYS A 145 -1.94 -5.15 -18.02
CA LYS A 145 -2.83 -4.35 -18.87
C LYS A 145 -4.26 -4.88 -18.82
N GLN A 146 -4.44 -6.19 -18.80
CA GLN A 146 -5.75 -6.80 -18.65
C GLN A 146 -6.39 -6.47 -17.30
N ILE A 147 -5.62 -6.55 -16.21
CA ILE A 147 -6.08 -6.23 -14.85
C ILE A 147 -6.48 -4.77 -14.74
N LEU A 148 -5.62 -3.85 -15.18
CA LEU A 148 -5.88 -2.41 -15.13
C LEU A 148 -7.06 -2.04 -16.04
N ARG A 149 -7.19 -2.63 -17.23
CA ARG A 149 -8.35 -2.40 -18.08
C ARG A 149 -9.67 -2.80 -17.41
N ASN A 150 -9.67 -3.88 -16.63
CA ASN A 150 -10.86 -4.29 -15.87
C ASN A 150 -11.16 -3.33 -14.72
N LYS A 151 -10.15 -2.70 -14.09
CA LYS A 151 -10.35 -1.70 -13.04
C LYS A 151 -10.92 -0.39 -13.61
N TYR A 152 -10.35 0.09 -14.71
CA TYR A 152 -10.64 1.41 -15.27
C TYR A 152 -11.77 1.41 -16.32
N GLU A 153 -12.26 0.23 -16.74
CA GLU A 153 -13.32 -0.05 -17.72
C GLU A 153 -13.56 1.05 -18.77
N LYS A 154 -14.38 2.05 -18.42
CA LYS A 154 -14.91 3.12 -19.29
C LYS A 154 -13.86 4.16 -19.68
N ASN A 155 -12.83 4.35 -18.86
CA ASN A 155 -11.85 5.41 -19.03
C ASN A 155 -10.50 4.89 -19.55
N PHE A 156 -10.35 3.58 -19.78
CA PHE A 156 -9.04 3.02 -20.15
C PHE A 156 -8.50 3.55 -21.49
N ALA A 157 -9.38 3.91 -22.43
CA ALA A 157 -8.98 4.50 -23.71
C ALA A 157 -8.50 5.96 -23.57
N SER A 158 -9.06 6.72 -22.63
CA SER A 158 -8.66 8.12 -22.39
C SER A 158 -7.35 8.25 -21.60
N ILE A 159 -6.92 7.19 -20.91
CA ILE A 159 -5.62 7.12 -20.21
C ILE A 159 -4.43 7.40 -21.14
N VAL A 160 -4.51 7.00 -22.41
CA VAL A 160 -3.42 7.15 -23.40
C VAL A 160 -3.23 8.60 -23.85
N LEU A 161 -4.21 9.47 -23.59
CA LEU A 161 -4.26 10.84 -24.12
C LEU A 161 -3.95 11.92 -23.09
N GLU A 162 -3.84 11.59 -21.79
CA GLU A 162 -3.46 12.57 -20.77
C GLU A 162 -1.94 12.71 -20.64
N GLU A 163 -1.39 13.85 -21.08
CA GLU A 163 -0.10 14.34 -20.60
C GLU A 163 -0.25 14.83 -19.15
N SER A 164 -0.33 13.91 -18.20
CA SER A 164 -0.46 14.25 -16.78
C SER A 164 0.92 14.44 -16.17
N MET A 165 1.56 15.59 -16.41
CA MET A 165 2.65 16.03 -15.55
C MET A 165 2.05 16.67 -14.30
N SER A 166 2.01 15.93 -13.19
CA SER A 166 1.70 16.51 -11.89
C SER A 166 2.78 17.51 -11.48
N LYS A 167 2.36 18.60 -10.82
CA LYS A 167 3.27 19.61 -10.26
C LYS A 167 4.03 19.09 -9.03
N GLY A 168 3.70 17.91 -8.51
CA GLY A 168 4.37 17.29 -7.36
C GLY A 168 5.17 16.04 -7.74
N CYS A 169 6.11 15.62 -6.90
CA CYS A 169 6.89 14.41 -7.13
C CYS A 169 5.98 13.17 -7.23
N GLU A 170 6.19 12.37 -8.26
CA GLU A 170 5.57 11.06 -8.44
C GLU A 170 6.65 9.99 -8.42
N TYR A 171 6.31 8.79 -7.99
CA TYR A 171 7.28 7.73 -7.72
C TYR A 171 6.89 6.42 -8.40
N HIS A 172 7.82 5.86 -9.17
CA HIS A 172 7.81 4.45 -9.51
C HIS A 172 8.40 3.69 -8.33
N ILE A 173 7.62 2.78 -7.76
CA ILE A 173 7.98 2.04 -6.56
C ILE A 173 8.09 0.58 -6.96
N ILE A 174 9.27 0.00 -6.73
CA ILE A 174 9.50 -1.41 -6.97
C ILE A 174 9.93 -2.02 -5.64
N GLY A 175 9.31 -3.14 -5.31
CA GLY A 175 9.65 -3.88 -4.12
C GLY A 175 9.49 -5.37 -4.28
N GLN A 176 10.02 -6.09 -3.30
CA GLN A 176 9.81 -7.51 -3.17
C GLN A 176 9.67 -7.89 -1.71
N MET A 177 8.66 -8.71 -1.44
CA MET A 177 8.47 -9.35 -0.15
C MET A 177 9.64 -10.30 0.14
N ASN A 178 10.09 -10.33 1.38
CA ASN A 178 10.99 -11.38 1.82
C ASN A 178 10.27 -12.74 1.79
N PRO A 179 10.98 -13.82 1.43
CA PRO A 179 10.43 -15.15 1.57
C PRO A 179 10.19 -15.46 3.05
N LEU A 180 9.10 -16.17 3.32
CA LEU A 180 8.79 -16.68 4.65
C LEU A 180 9.80 -17.75 5.07
N SER A 181 9.94 -17.92 6.38
CA SER A 181 10.79 -18.96 6.96
C SER A 181 10.38 -20.35 6.47
N ASN A 182 11.39 -21.22 6.25
CA ASN A 182 11.22 -22.60 5.81
C ASN A 182 10.37 -23.46 6.77
N ASN A 183 10.06 -22.97 7.97
CA ASN A 183 9.23 -23.65 8.95
C ASN A 183 7.72 -23.51 8.69
N ILE A 184 7.31 -22.68 7.72
CA ILE A 184 5.92 -22.44 7.38
C ILE A 184 5.60 -23.15 6.07
N THR A 185 4.57 -23.98 6.05
CA THR A 185 4.13 -24.64 4.81
C THR A 185 3.17 -23.77 4.01
N LYS A 186 3.02 -24.06 2.71
CA LYS A 186 2.09 -23.34 1.83
C LYS A 186 0.64 -23.49 2.30
N GLU A 187 0.30 -24.65 2.85
CA GLU A 187 -1.02 -24.96 3.38
C GLU A 187 -1.31 -24.12 4.63
N GLN A 188 -0.36 -24.04 5.57
CA GLN A 188 -0.50 -23.21 6.77
C GLN A 188 -0.67 -21.73 6.43
N LEU A 189 0.10 -21.23 5.45
CA LEU A 189 -0.04 -19.85 4.98
C LEU A 189 -1.42 -19.62 4.36
N LYS A 190 -1.90 -20.55 3.53
CA LYS A 190 -3.21 -20.44 2.89
C LYS A 190 -4.36 -20.45 3.92
N GLU A 191 -4.27 -21.28 4.95
CA GLU A 191 -5.23 -21.31 6.05
C GLU A 191 -5.21 -19.98 6.82
N LEU A 192 -4.03 -19.47 7.13
CA LEU A 192 -3.86 -18.16 7.76
C LEU A 192 -4.49 -17.05 6.92
N GLU A 193 -4.16 -16.96 5.63
CA GLU A 193 -4.68 -15.92 4.74
C GLU A 193 -6.20 -16.02 4.58
N SER A 194 -6.74 -17.23 4.48
CA SER A 194 -8.19 -17.46 4.44
C SER A 194 -8.88 -17.00 5.72
N GLU A 195 -8.26 -17.23 6.88
CA GLU A 195 -8.79 -16.80 8.18
C GLU A 195 -8.64 -15.28 8.38
N LEU A 196 -7.60 -14.65 7.83
CA LEU A 196 -7.43 -13.19 7.83
C LEU A 196 -8.46 -12.50 6.92
N GLU A 197 -8.79 -13.10 5.78
CA GLU A 197 -9.80 -12.62 4.85
C GLU A 197 -11.22 -12.84 5.39
N ASN A 198 -11.50 -14.03 5.93
CA ASN A 198 -12.81 -14.43 6.43
C ASN A 198 -12.67 -15.06 7.83
N PRO A 199 -12.70 -14.26 8.91
CA PRO A 199 -12.40 -14.74 10.26
C PRO A 199 -13.50 -15.65 10.83
N THR A 200 -13.21 -16.96 10.85
CA THR A 200 -14.07 -18.03 11.37
C THR A 200 -13.78 -18.40 12.83
N GLY A 201 -12.62 -18.00 13.36
CA GLY A 201 -12.12 -18.41 14.67
C GLY A 201 -11.29 -19.70 14.64
N ALA A 202 -10.91 -20.19 13.45
CA ALA A 202 -10.04 -21.35 13.32
C ALA A 202 -8.67 -21.11 13.95
N LYS A 203 -8.09 -22.15 14.55
CA LYS A 203 -6.74 -22.10 15.12
C LYS A 203 -5.71 -22.18 13.99
N VAL A 204 -5.15 -21.02 13.62
CA VAL A 204 -4.09 -20.89 12.61
C VAL A 204 -2.74 -20.56 13.26
N ILE A 205 -1.67 -20.60 12.48
CA ILE A 205 -0.34 -20.12 12.90
C ILE A 205 -0.40 -18.62 13.26
N PRO A 206 0.46 -18.12 14.17
CA PRO A 206 0.58 -16.69 14.38
C PRO A 206 1.04 -16.02 13.07
N PRO A 207 0.46 -14.86 12.69
CA PRO A 207 0.81 -14.20 11.45
C PRO A 207 2.29 -13.78 11.47
N PRO A 208 3.10 -14.26 10.52
CA PRO A 208 4.46 -13.74 10.35
C PRO A 208 4.46 -12.24 10.02
N PRO A 209 5.58 -11.54 10.26
CA PRO A 209 5.69 -10.14 9.87
C PRO A 209 5.72 -10.00 8.33
N LEU A 210 5.14 -8.90 7.83
CA LEU A 210 5.32 -8.48 6.45
C LEU A 210 6.68 -7.80 6.35
N GLU A 211 7.65 -8.46 5.71
CA GLU A 211 8.96 -7.91 5.46
C GLU A 211 9.14 -7.66 3.96
N ALA A 212 9.57 -6.46 3.57
CA ALA A 212 9.83 -6.14 2.16
C ALA A 212 11.05 -5.24 1.99
N LYS A 213 11.64 -5.31 0.80
CA LYS A 213 12.62 -4.33 0.30
C LYS A 213 11.92 -3.42 -0.68
N ILE A 214 12.12 -2.10 -0.56
CA ILE A 214 11.45 -1.13 -1.41
C ILE A 214 12.46 -0.11 -1.91
N MET A 215 12.33 0.21 -3.20
CA MET A 215 12.98 1.33 -3.83
C MET A 215 11.91 2.18 -4.52
N MET A 216 12.01 3.48 -4.35
CA MET A 216 11.16 4.46 -5.01
C MET A 216 12.05 5.34 -5.88
N PHE A 217 11.62 5.60 -7.11
CA PHE A 217 12.31 6.48 -8.03
C PHE A 217 11.33 7.50 -8.60
N SER A 218 11.68 8.78 -8.46
CA SER A 218 10.90 9.86 -9.02
C SER A 218 11.51 10.36 -10.33
N THR A 219 10.72 10.30 -11.40
CA THR A 219 11.10 10.75 -12.75
C THR A 219 11.08 12.28 -12.87
N ASN A 220 10.23 12.96 -12.10
CA ASN A 220 10.05 14.42 -12.15
C ASN A 220 10.83 15.17 -11.05
N CYS A 221 11.27 14.50 -9.99
CA CYS A 221 12.07 15.10 -8.92
C CYS A 221 13.52 14.57 -8.85
N SER A 222 13.94 13.67 -9.75
CA SER A 222 15.27 13.05 -9.77
C SER A 222 15.76 12.60 -8.40
N THR A 223 14.87 11.98 -7.63
CA THR A 223 15.18 11.51 -6.29
C THR A 223 14.91 10.01 -6.23
N ILE A 224 15.88 9.26 -5.70
CA ILE A 224 15.70 7.88 -5.28
C ILE A 224 15.46 7.89 -3.78
N VAL A 225 14.42 7.20 -3.33
CA VAL A 225 14.17 6.92 -1.92
C VAL A 225 14.31 5.42 -1.73
N SER A 226 15.26 5.00 -0.90
CA SER A 226 15.52 3.60 -0.63
C SER A 226 15.32 3.28 0.84
N THR A 227 14.77 2.10 1.13
CA THR A 227 14.61 1.60 2.50
C THR A 227 15.84 0.84 3.01
N LEU A 228 16.91 0.81 2.21
CA LEU A 228 18.18 0.17 2.54
C LEU A 228 19.05 1.17 3.33
N GLN A 229 19.11 1.01 4.65
CA GLN A 229 20.08 1.70 5.49
C GLN A 229 21.43 0.95 5.40
N PHE A 230 22.40 1.50 4.66
CA PHE A 230 23.77 0.98 4.64
C PHE A 230 24.36 1.02 6.06
N ASP A 231 24.28 -0.10 6.77
CA ASP A 231 25.05 -0.34 7.98
C ASP A 231 25.94 -1.54 7.67
N GLU A 232 27.22 -1.26 7.46
CA GLU A 232 28.28 -2.21 7.11
C GLU A 232 28.44 -3.34 8.15
N HIS A 233 27.74 -3.25 9.29
CA HIS A 233 27.85 -4.17 10.41
C HIS A 233 26.56 -4.74 11.02
N ASN A 234 25.36 -4.58 10.43
CA ASN A 234 24.17 -5.30 10.94
C ASN A 234 23.05 -5.51 9.90
N SER A 235 22.90 -6.77 9.50
CA SER A 235 22.16 -7.28 8.33
C SER A 235 20.62 -7.23 8.40
N LYS A 236 20.00 -6.56 9.39
CA LYS A 236 18.53 -6.49 9.56
C LYS A 236 17.90 -5.09 9.39
N LYS A 237 18.68 -4.02 9.18
CA LYS A 237 18.15 -2.63 9.08
C LYS A 237 17.60 -2.23 7.68
N ASN A 238 17.55 -3.17 6.74
CA ASN A 238 17.25 -2.90 5.32
C ASN A 238 15.82 -3.25 4.89
N LEU A 239 14.98 -3.67 5.84
CA LEU A 239 13.65 -4.20 5.57
C LEU A 239 12.60 -3.28 6.18
N VAL A 240 11.61 -2.94 5.37
CA VAL A 240 10.37 -2.42 5.93
C VAL A 240 9.63 -3.60 6.56
N THR A 241 9.23 -3.45 7.81
CA THR A 241 8.62 -4.52 8.60
C THR A 241 7.23 -4.08 9.05
N GLY A 242 6.27 -4.98 8.93
CA GLY A 242 4.87 -4.68 9.11
C GLY A 242 4.08 -5.81 9.71
N MET A 243 2.82 -5.52 9.98
CA MET A 243 1.84 -6.50 10.41
C MET A 243 0.79 -6.66 9.31
N PRO A 244 0.45 -7.89 8.92
CA PRO A 244 -0.71 -8.12 8.07
C PRO A 244 -1.97 -7.65 8.81
N ILE A 245 -2.82 -6.90 8.12
CA ILE A 245 -4.06 -6.39 8.71
C ILE A 245 -5.18 -7.39 8.48
N ARG A 246 -6.02 -7.55 9.52
CA ARG A 246 -7.32 -8.20 9.42
C ARG A 246 -8.33 -7.18 8.92
N ILE A 247 -8.94 -7.45 7.77
CA ILE A 247 -10.01 -6.61 7.24
C ILE A 247 -11.26 -6.87 8.09
N TYR A 248 -11.55 -6.01 9.06
CA TYR A 248 -12.73 -6.14 9.94
C TYR A 248 -13.96 -5.39 9.42
N GLU A 249 -13.91 -4.83 8.22
CA GLU A 249 -14.92 -3.88 7.74
C GLU A 249 -16.34 -4.46 7.81
N ARG A 250 -16.52 -5.73 7.41
CA ARG A 250 -17.84 -6.36 7.43
C ARG A 250 -18.36 -6.63 8.84
N LYS A 251 -17.49 -6.97 9.81
CA LYS A 251 -17.88 -7.16 11.21
C LYS A 251 -18.19 -5.81 11.87
N ILE A 252 -17.40 -4.77 11.58
CA ILE A 252 -17.63 -3.41 12.08
C ILE A 252 -18.93 -2.86 11.50
N GLN A 253 -19.19 -3.02 10.20
CA GLN A 253 -20.44 -2.62 9.56
C GLN A 253 -21.64 -3.36 10.17
N ASN A 254 -21.56 -4.69 10.33
CA ASN A 254 -22.65 -5.45 10.96
C ASN A 254 -22.87 -5.01 12.41
N PHE A 255 -21.80 -4.79 13.18
CA PHE A 255 -21.90 -4.30 14.55
C PHE A 255 -22.51 -2.89 14.59
N ALA A 256 -22.09 -1.99 13.71
CA ALA A 256 -22.65 -0.64 13.61
C ALA A 256 -24.15 -0.65 13.25
N ILE A 257 -24.58 -1.53 12.33
CA ILE A 257 -26.00 -1.71 11.98
C ILE A 257 -26.78 -2.21 13.20
N VAL A 258 -26.28 -3.23 13.91
CA VAL A 258 -26.94 -3.76 15.11
C VAL A 258 -27.01 -2.70 16.21
N SER A 259 -25.92 -1.96 16.45
CA SER A 259 -25.90 -0.86 17.42
C SER A 259 -26.87 0.26 17.06
N ALA A 260 -26.98 0.62 15.78
CA ALA A 260 -27.94 1.62 15.31
C ALA A 260 -29.40 1.16 15.53
N LEU A 261 -29.70 -0.12 15.29
CA LEU A 261 -31.02 -0.70 15.57
C LEU A 261 -31.33 -0.67 17.08
N ILE A 262 -30.37 -1.05 17.92
CA ILE A 262 -30.52 -0.99 19.38
C ILE A 262 -30.79 0.45 19.84
N ALA A 263 -30.03 1.42 19.33
CA ALA A 263 -30.21 2.83 19.68
C ALA A 263 -31.59 3.36 19.25
N LEU A 264 -32.10 2.94 18.08
CA LEU A 264 -33.43 3.29 17.61
C LEU A 264 -34.52 2.72 18.53
N VAL A 265 -34.41 1.45 18.92
CA VAL A 265 -35.34 0.82 19.87
C VAL A 265 -35.30 1.54 21.21
N GLN A 266 -34.11 1.87 21.73
CA GLN A 266 -33.94 2.63 22.97
C GLN A 266 -34.60 4.01 22.89
N ALA A 267 -34.46 4.73 21.78
CA ALA A 267 -35.10 6.03 21.59
C ALA A 267 -36.62 5.93 21.56
N LEU A 268 -37.19 4.92 20.88
CA LEU A 268 -38.64 4.70 20.84
C LEU A 268 -39.19 4.34 22.23
N VAL A 269 -38.51 3.47 22.97
CA VAL A 269 -38.89 3.12 24.35
C VAL A 269 -38.82 4.35 25.26
N PHE A 270 -37.80 5.19 25.11
CA PHE A 270 -37.66 6.42 25.89
C PHE A 270 -38.79 7.42 25.62
N VAL A 271 -39.17 7.61 24.36
CA VAL A 271 -40.33 8.46 23.98
C VAL A 271 -41.62 7.93 24.61
N GLN A 272 -41.83 6.61 24.58
CA GLN A 272 -42.97 5.99 25.24
C GLN A 272 -42.95 6.25 26.75
N GLN A 273 -41.81 6.04 27.42
CA GLN A 273 -41.67 6.27 28.86
C GLN A 273 -41.99 7.71 29.25
N ILE A 274 -41.54 8.72 28.49
CA ILE A 274 -41.90 10.13 28.73
C ILE A 274 -43.40 10.36 28.57
N SER A 275 -44.03 9.78 27.54
CA SER A 275 -45.47 9.95 27.31
C SER A 275 -46.35 9.36 28.41
N TYR A 276 -45.89 8.29 29.06
CA TYR A 276 -46.62 7.60 30.13
C TYR A 276 -46.20 8.02 31.54
N THR A 277 -45.22 8.91 31.68
CA THR A 277 -44.85 9.48 32.98
C THR A 277 -45.48 10.87 33.09
N PRO A 278 -46.72 11.01 33.61
CA PRO A 278 -47.22 12.34 33.95
C PRO A 278 -46.29 12.92 35.01
N THR A 279 -45.56 13.97 34.67
CA THR A 279 -44.93 14.83 35.67
C THR A 279 -46.05 15.36 36.54
N SER A 280 -46.18 14.84 37.77
CA SER A 280 -47.06 15.43 38.78
C SER A 280 -46.56 16.85 39.05
N SER A 281 -47.21 17.83 38.43
CA SER A 281 -47.02 19.22 38.76
C SER A 281 -47.54 19.45 40.18
N VAL A 282 -46.60 19.59 41.12
CA VAL A 282 -46.65 20.51 42.25
C VAL A 282 -48.04 20.71 42.89
N THR A 283 -48.45 19.82 43.80
CA THR A 283 -49.37 20.20 44.88
C THR A 283 -48.53 20.62 46.09
N PHE A 284 -48.16 21.90 46.12
CA PHE A 284 -47.70 22.58 47.34
C PHE A 284 -48.95 22.87 48.18
N GLU A 285 -49.38 21.92 49.01
CA GLU A 285 -50.34 22.23 50.09
C GLU A 285 -49.57 22.84 51.27
N PHE A 286 -49.62 24.17 51.37
CA PHE A 286 -49.40 24.87 52.63
C PHE A 286 -50.59 24.58 53.55
N PHE A 287 -50.35 23.82 54.62
CA PHE A 287 -51.21 23.87 55.81
C PHE A 287 -50.55 24.76 56.86
N ILE A 288 -51.17 25.92 57.07
CA ILE A 288 -51.11 26.73 58.30
C ILE A 288 -52.08 26.11 59.30
#